data_AF-A0A914YCS9-F1
#
_entry.id   AF-A0A914YCS9-F1
#
_cell.length_a   1.000
_cell.length_b   1.000
_cell.length_c   1.000
_cell.angle_alpha   90.00
_cell.angle_beta   90.00
_cell.angle_gamma   90.00
#
_symmetry.space_group_name_H-M   'P 1'
#
loop_
_entity.id
_entity.type
_entity.pdbx_description
1 polymer ?
#
loop_
_entity_poly.entity_id
_entity_poly.type
_entity_poly.pdbx_seq_one_letter_code
_entity_poly.pdbx_strand_id
1 'polypeptide(L)'
;MSLMGSNYHPQFWNEETIRQLKCSWNINIIRAPITPKSKCCGGWFADPSQPIDNPWEWKSTRDREFGRLKQVIDASVKYGIYVIIDWHIFDFGNNTLEQGREFFANVSQTWGNL
;
A
#
# COMPACT_ATOMS: atom_id res chain seq x y z
N MET A 1 -12.32 -0.07 7.94
CA MET A 1 -11.12 0.67 8.40
C MET A 1 -10.23 1.00 7.20
N SER A 2 -9.45 2.08 7.22
CA SER A 2 -8.41 2.35 6.22
C SER A 2 -7.07 2.51 6.91
N LEU A 3 -6.03 1.90 6.35
CA LEU A 3 -4.67 2.30 6.66
C LEU A 3 -4.42 3.70 6.06
N MET A 4 -3.39 4.38 6.57
CA MET A 4 -2.79 5.48 5.81
C MET A 4 -1.90 4.91 4.69
N GLY A 5 -1.56 5.74 3.70
CA GLY A 5 -0.64 5.40 2.63
C GLY A 5 0.61 4.67 3.15
N SER A 6 0.93 3.54 2.52
CA SER A 6 2.05 2.65 2.88
C SER A 6 3.39 3.37 3.02
N ASN A 7 3.60 4.43 2.25
CA ASN A 7 4.78 5.28 2.29
C ASN A 7 4.81 6.23 3.51
N TYR A 8 3.66 6.68 4.02
CA TYR A 8 3.57 7.63 5.15
C TYR A 8 3.62 6.93 6.51
N HIS A 9 2.87 5.84 6.68
CA HIS A 9 2.83 5.09 7.93
C HIS A 9 3.08 3.59 7.71
N PRO A 10 4.28 3.22 7.24
CA PRO A 10 4.61 1.82 6.93
C PRO A 10 4.57 0.89 8.15
N GLN A 11 4.75 1.43 9.36
CA GLN A 11 4.73 0.66 10.60
C GLN A 11 3.38 -0.01 10.91
N PHE A 12 2.31 0.34 10.21
CA PHE A 12 0.99 -0.30 10.35
C PHE A 12 0.69 -1.34 9.27
N TRP A 13 1.58 -1.50 8.29
CA TRP A 13 1.42 -2.47 7.20
C TRP A 13 2.06 -3.82 7.56
N ASN A 14 1.54 -4.46 8.61
CA ASN A 14 1.99 -5.75 9.11
C ASN A 14 0.84 -6.60 9.67
N GLU A 15 1.10 -7.89 9.85
CA GLU A 15 0.13 -8.87 10.34
C GLU A 15 -0.45 -8.52 11.71
N GLU A 16 0.38 -8.06 12.65
CA GLU A 16 -0.07 -7.74 14.02
C GLU A 16 -1.14 -6.64 14.01
N THR A 17 -0.98 -5.63 13.15
CA THR A 17 -1.98 -4.57 12.97
C THR A 17 -3.30 -5.16 12.47
N ILE A 18 -3.25 -6.02 11.44
CA ILE A 18 -4.46 -6.66 10.89
C ILE A 18 -5.16 -7.53 11.94
N ARG A 19 -4.38 -8.32 12.70
CA ARG A 19 -4.89 -9.15 13.78
C ARG A 19 -5.59 -8.32 14.85
N GLN A 20 -4.99 -7.22 15.30
CA GLN A 20 -5.59 -6.33 16.30
C GLN A 20 -6.86 -5.68 15.79
N LEU A 21 -6.87 -5.18 14.55
CA LEU A 21 -8.08 -4.61 13.96
C LEU A 21 -9.20 -5.66 13.86
N LYS A 22 -8.89 -6.92 13.53
CA LYS A 22 -9.87 -7.99 13.51
C LYS A 22 -10.36 -8.37 14.90
N CYS A 23 -9.46 -8.76 15.79
CA CYS A 23 -9.82 -9.37 17.06
C CYS A 23 -10.34 -8.34 18.07
N SER A 24 -9.77 -7.14 18.07
CA SER A 24 -10.08 -6.12 19.07
C SER A 24 -11.16 -5.16 18.57
N TRP A 25 -11.18 -4.86 17.26
CA TRP A 25 -12.12 -3.87 16.68
C TRP A 25 -13.20 -4.51 15.79
N ASN A 26 -13.16 -5.84 15.64
CA ASN A 26 -14.13 -6.63 14.89
C ASN A 26 -14.36 -6.17 13.44
N ILE A 27 -13.30 -5.73 12.75
CA ILE A 27 -13.43 -5.35 11.33
C ILE A 27 -13.62 -6.60 10.46
N ASN A 28 -14.38 -6.44 9.37
CA ASN A 28 -14.52 -7.44 8.31
C ASN A 28 -13.96 -6.96 6.97
N ILE A 29 -13.56 -5.68 6.87
CA ILE A 29 -12.95 -5.09 5.69
C ILE A 29 -11.90 -4.05 6.06
N ILE A 30 -10.77 -4.09 5.35
CA ILE A 30 -9.72 -3.09 5.45
C ILE A 30 -9.39 -2.50 4.08
N ARG A 31 -9.12 -1.21 4.02
CA ARG A 31 -8.60 -0.52 2.84
C ARG A 31 -7.09 -0.34 2.96
N ALA A 32 -6.38 -0.72 1.91
CA ALA A 32 -4.93 -0.67 1.76
C ALA A 32 -4.56 0.34 0.65
N PRO A 33 -4.39 1.63 0.99
CA PRO A 33 -4.02 2.66 0.01
C PRO A 33 -2.52 2.62 -0.31
N ILE A 34 -2.20 2.25 -1.55
CA ILE A 34 -0.84 2.34 -2.11
C ILE A 34 -0.67 3.70 -2.76
N THR A 35 0.32 4.47 -2.30
CA THR A 35 0.58 5.81 -2.84
C THR A 35 1.47 5.71 -4.09
N PRO A 36 1.00 6.13 -5.27
CA PRO A 36 1.78 6.06 -6.52
C PRO A 36 3.07 6.88 -6.47
N LYS A 37 2.92 8.11 -5.97
CA LYS A 37 3.98 9.11 -5.83
C LYS A 37 3.58 10.08 -4.72
N SER A 38 4.51 10.42 -3.84
CA SER A 38 4.39 11.51 -2.87
C SER A 38 5.57 12.47 -2.99
N LYS A 39 5.32 13.74 -2.64
CA LYS A 39 6.33 14.81 -2.60
C LYS A 39 7.29 14.72 -1.41
N CYS A 40 6.92 14.06 -0.31
CA CYS A 40 7.66 14.10 0.95
C CYS A 40 8.24 12.77 1.41
N CYS A 41 7.90 11.68 0.72
CA CYS A 41 7.89 10.35 1.33
C CYS A 41 7.98 9.20 0.31
N GLY A 42 8.27 9.49 -0.97
CA GLY A 42 8.29 8.49 -2.04
C GLY A 42 6.93 7.81 -2.30
N GLY A 43 6.92 6.63 -2.90
CA GLY A 43 5.73 5.90 -3.31
C GLY A 43 6.09 4.74 -4.22
N TRP A 44 5.10 4.11 -4.84
CA TRP A 44 5.31 2.97 -5.74
C TRP A 44 6.32 3.28 -6.87
N PHE A 45 6.29 4.49 -7.43
CA PHE A 45 7.20 4.95 -8.48
C PHE A 45 8.06 6.15 -8.06
N ALA A 46 8.52 6.20 -6.80
CA ALA A 46 9.51 7.20 -6.42
C ALA A 46 10.76 7.04 -7.32
N ASP A 47 11.12 8.12 -8.02
CA ASP A 47 12.34 8.15 -8.82
C ASP A 47 13.54 8.04 -7.86
N PRO A 48 14.34 6.95 -7.93
CA PRO A 48 15.43 6.73 -7.00
C PRO A 48 16.54 7.78 -7.11
N SER A 49 16.57 8.56 -8.20
CA SER A 49 17.51 9.65 -8.45
C SER A 49 17.07 11.01 -7.91
N GLN A 50 15.81 11.16 -7.46
CA GLN A 50 15.37 12.41 -6.85
C GLN A 50 16.13 12.66 -5.53
N PRO A 51 16.58 13.92 -5.30
CA PRO A 51 17.18 14.32 -4.04
C PRO A 51 16.23 14.01 -2.89
N ILE A 52 16.79 13.46 -1.81
CA ILE A 52 16.08 13.39 -0.54
C ILE A 52 16.25 14.75 0.12
N ASP A 53 15.25 15.61 0.02
CA ASP A 53 15.29 16.94 0.65
C ASP A 53 14.98 16.85 2.16
N ASN A 54 14.57 15.67 2.63
CA ASN A 54 14.17 15.38 4.00
C ASN A 54 14.82 14.06 4.48
N PRO A 55 15.73 14.04 5.48
CA PRO A 55 16.37 12.80 5.95
C PRO A 55 15.42 11.76 6.56
N TRP A 56 14.16 12.11 6.80
CA TRP A 56 13.05 11.22 7.19
C TRP A 56 12.23 10.69 6.00
N GLU A 57 12.56 11.08 4.77
CA GLU A 57 12.03 10.47 3.55
C GLU A 57 12.47 9.02 3.46
N TRP A 58 11.55 8.13 3.81
CA TRP A 58 11.69 6.74 3.41
C TRP A 58 11.57 6.67 1.89
N LYS A 59 12.67 6.32 1.22
CA LYS A 59 12.62 5.83 -0.18
C LYS A 59 11.82 4.53 -0.19
N SER A 60 10.50 4.66 -0.35
CA SER A 60 9.72 3.51 -0.73
C SER A 60 9.99 3.20 -2.19
N THR A 61 10.19 1.92 -2.46
CA THR A 61 10.37 1.38 -3.80
C THR A 61 9.14 0.54 -4.12
N ARG A 62 8.91 0.29 -5.40
CA ARG A 62 7.88 -0.64 -5.89
C ARG A 62 7.84 -1.92 -5.05
N ASP A 63 8.98 -2.58 -4.89
CA ASP A 63 9.07 -3.87 -4.21
C ASP A 63 8.76 -3.77 -2.71
N ARG A 64 9.10 -2.64 -2.06
CA ARG A 64 8.76 -2.38 -0.66
C ARG A 64 7.25 -2.17 -0.49
N GLU A 65 6.64 -1.37 -1.37
CA GLU A 65 5.19 -1.13 -1.35
C GLU A 65 4.42 -2.43 -1.62
N PHE A 66 4.87 -3.23 -2.59
CA PHE A 66 4.25 -4.53 -2.88
C PHE A 66 4.45 -5.53 -1.73
N GLY A 67 5.63 -5.54 -1.08
CA GLY A 67 5.88 -6.37 0.10
C GLY A 67 4.99 -5.99 1.29
N ARG A 68 4.73 -4.70 1.48
CA ARG A 68 3.76 -4.20 2.49
C ARG A 68 2.34 -4.64 2.14
N LEU A 69 1.93 -4.49 0.88
CA LEU A 69 0.63 -4.96 0.40
C LEU A 69 0.46 -6.47 0.62
N LYS A 70 1.49 -7.25 0.31
CA LYS A 70 1.51 -8.69 0.54
C LYS A 70 1.27 -9.04 2.00
N GLN A 71 1.95 -8.36 2.95
CA GLN A 71 1.73 -8.58 4.38
C GLN A 71 0.27 -8.34 4.79
N VAL A 72 -0.34 -7.26 4.28
CA VAL A 72 -1.75 -6.94 4.57
C VAL A 72 -2.69 -7.97 3.96
N ILE A 73 -2.49 -8.37 2.71
CA ILE A 73 -3.34 -9.34 2.01
C ILE A 73 -3.23 -10.72 2.67
N ASP A 74 -2.02 -11.22 2.88
CA ASP A 74 -1.79 -12.54 3.47
C ASP A 74 -2.42 -12.63 4.87
N ALA A 75 -2.23 -11.59 5.70
CA ALA A 75 -2.85 -11.52 7.01
C ALA A 75 -4.39 -11.44 6.92
N SER A 76 -4.92 -10.68 5.96
CA SER A 76 -6.37 -10.54 5.80
C SER A 76 -7.02 -11.86 5.34
N VAL A 77 -6.37 -12.61 4.44
CA VAL A 77 -6.79 -13.97 4.06
C VAL A 77 -6.75 -14.88 5.28
N LYS A 78 -5.65 -14.89 6.03
CA LYS A 78 -5.49 -15.70 7.26
C LYS A 78 -6.59 -15.44 8.29
N TYR A 79 -7.01 -14.18 8.46
CA TYR A 79 -7.98 -13.77 9.47
C TYR A 79 -9.42 -13.60 8.94
N GLY A 80 -9.67 -13.93 7.68
CA GLY A 80 -11.01 -13.87 7.07
C GLY A 80 -11.56 -12.45 6.97
N ILE A 81 -10.78 -11.53 6.40
CA ILE A 81 -11.12 -10.11 6.24
C ILE A 81 -11.01 -9.75 4.75
N TYR A 82 -11.97 -8.97 4.24
CA TYR A 82 -11.88 -8.42 2.90
C TYR A 82 -10.84 -7.29 2.81
N VAL A 83 -10.18 -7.16 1.66
CA VAL A 83 -9.21 -6.09 1.39
C VAL A 83 -9.64 -5.28 0.18
N ILE A 84 -9.74 -3.95 0.34
CA ILE A 84 -9.80 -3.01 -0.79
C ILE A 84 -8.37 -2.59 -1.11
N ILE A 85 -7.89 -2.97 -2.28
CA ILE A 85 -6.59 -2.54 -2.80
C ILE A 85 -6.82 -1.22 -3.54
N ASP A 86 -6.27 -0.14 -2.99
CA ASP A 86 -6.54 1.21 -3.49
C ASP A 86 -5.28 1.83 -4.09
N TRP A 87 -5.34 2.14 -5.38
CA TRP A 87 -4.33 2.96 -6.06
C TRP A 87 -4.58 4.43 -5.72
N HIS A 88 -3.91 4.89 -4.66
CA HIS A 88 -4.30 6.07 -3.91
C HIS A 88 -3.71 7.36 -4.49
N ILE A 89 -4.33 7.89 -5.55
CA ILE A 89 -3.96 9.15 -6.17
C ILE A 89 -4.51 10.32 -5.32
N PHE A 90 -3.63 11.21 -4.86
CA PHE A 90 -4.01 12.40 -4.09
C PHE A 90 -3.50 13.72 -4.70
N ASP A 91 -2.53 13.67 -5.63
CA ASP A 91 -1.98 14.85 -6.30
C ASP A 91 -2.55 14.95 -7.72
N PHE A 92 -3.39 15.95 -7.95
CA PHE A 92 -4.23 16.13 -9.15
C PHE A 92 -3.45 16.37 -10.46
N GLY A 93 -2.12 16.45 -10.42
CA GLY A 93 -1.28 16.81 -11.57
C GLY A 93 -0.51 15.65 -12.23
N ASN A 94 -0.45 14.47 -11.62
CA ASN A 94 0.32 13.34 -12.18
C ASN A 94 -0.64 12.31 -12.78
N ASN A 95 -0.66 12.20 -14.11
CA ASN A 95 -1.32 11.08 -14.78
C ASN A 95 -0.55 9.79 -14.46
N THR A 96 -1.10 8.96 -13.57
CA THR A 96 -0.55 7.65 -13.20
C THR A 96 -1.34 6.50 -13.79
N LEU A 97 -2.02 6.69 -14.93
CA LEU A 97 -2.93 5.70 -15.48
C LEU A 97 -2.20 4.41 -15.86
N GLU A 98 -1.13 4.50 -16.65
CA GLU A 98 -0.36 3.32 -17.08
C GLU A 98 0.27 2.58 -15.91
N GLN A 99 0.78 3.34 -14.94
CA GLN A 99 1.29 2.85 -13.66
C GLN A 99 0.23 2.07 -12.88
N GLY A 100 -0.99 2.61 -12.80
CA GLY A 100 -2.13 1.93 -12.17
C GLY A 100 -2.50 0.64 -12.91
N ARG A 101 -2.48 0.64 -14.24
CA ARG A 101 -2.73 -0.56 -15.06
C ARG A 101 -1.71 -1.66 -14.79
N GLU A 102 -0.42 -1.32 -14.79
CA GLU A 102 0.66 -2.26 -14.45
C GLU A 102 0.50 -2.81 -13.02
N PHE A 103 0.23 -1.93 -12.07
CA PHE A 103 0.01 -2.30 -10.67
C PHE A 103 -1.14 -3.31 -10.54
N PHE A 104 -2.31 -3.02 -11.09
CA PHE A 104 -3.46 -3.92 -11.01
C PHE A 104 -3.27 -5.21 -11.80
N ALA A 105 -2.52 -5.19 -12.91
CA ALA A 105 -2.13 -6.41 -13.61
C ALA A 105 -1.32 -7.34 -12.69
N ASN A 106 -0.30 -6.82 -11.99
CA ASN A 106 0.52 -7.60 -11.05
C ASN A 106 -0.29 -8.13 -9.85
N VAL A 107 -1.16 -7.28 -9.28
CA VAL A 107 -2.06 -7.65 -8.18
C VAL A 107 -2.99 -8.79 -8.61
N SER A 108 -3.65 -8.64 -9.75
CA SER A 108 -4.60 -9.63 -10.26
C SER A 108 -3.93 -10.96 -10.63
N GLN A 109 -2.72 -10.93 -11.19
CA GLN A 109 -1.94 -12.15 -11.46
C GLN A 109 -1.58 -12.91 -10.17
N THR A 110 -1.29 -12.18 -9.09
CA THR A 110 -0.84 -12.78 -7.82
C THR A 110 -2.00 -13.29 -6.97
N TRP A 111 -3.10 -12.54 -6.92
CA TRP A 111 -4.20 -12.74 -5.96
C TRP A 111 -5.59 -12.87 -6.61
N GLY A 112 -5.71 -12.81 -7.93
CA GLY A 112 -7.00 -12.79 -8.63
C GLY A 112 -7.82 -14.09 -8.56
N ASN A 113 -7.22 -15.19 -8.10
CA ASN A 113 -7.86 -16.50 -7.95
C ASN A 113 -7.98 -16.95 -6.49
N LEU A 114 -7.75 -16.05 -5.52
CA LEU A 114 -7.98 -16.33 -4.10
C LEU A 114 -9.48 -16.54 -3.81
#